data_AF-A0A011TB05-F1
#
_entry.id   AF-A0A011TB05-F1
#
_cell.length_a   1.000
_cell.length_b   1.000
_cell.length_c   1.000
_cell.angle_alpha   90.00
_cell.angle_beta   90.00
_cell.angle_gamma   90.00
#
_symmetry.space_group_name_H-M   'P 1'
#
loop_
_entity.id
_entity.type
_entity.pdbx_description
1 polymer ?
#
loop_
_entity_poly.entity_id
_entity_poly.type
_entity_poly.pdbx_seq_one_letter_code
_entity_poly.pdbx_strand_id
1 'polypeptide(L)' 'MRMLPDAGPRCPLCGDRLGFEILDDERFLVAWSCVICGAIRTTEPA' A
#
# COMPACT_ATOMS: atom_id res chain seq x y z
N MET A 1 17.16 -15.62 -9.60
CA MET A 1 15.89 -14.98 -9.21
C MET A 1 16.13 -14.20 -7.92
N ARG A 2 16.33 -12.88 -7.98
CA ARG A 2 16.60 -12.06 -6.78
C ARG A 2 15.26 -11.86 -6.07
N MET A 3 15.07 -12.51 -4.92
CA MET A 3 13.97 -12.21 -4.01
C MET A 3 14.25 -10.82 -3.45
N LEU A 4 13.57 -9.80 -3.98
CA LEU A 4 13.51 -8.50 -3.33
C LEU A 4 12.94 -8.74 -1.93
N PRO A 5 13.55 -8.20 -0.86
CA PRO A 5 13.02 -8.41 0.48
C PRO A 5 11.56 -7.94 0.49
N ASP A 6 10.66 -8.82 0.93
CA ASP A 6 9.20 -8.65 1.11
C ASP A 6 8.83 -7.53 2.12
N ALA A 7 9.59 -6.42 2.17
CA ALA A 7 9.32 -5.25 2.97
C ALA A 7 8.36 -4.30 2.24
N GLY A 8 7.26 -4.85 1.72
CA GLY A 8 6.12 -4.02 1.33
C GLY A 8 5.58 -3.26 2.55
N PRO A 9 4.91 -2.11 2.36
CA PRO A 9 4.41 -1.32 3.46
C PRO A 9 3.40 -2.10 4.30
N ARG A 10 3.51 -1.93 5.61
CA ARG A 10 2.63 -2.57 6.59
C ARG A 10 1.53 -1.62 7.03
N CYS A 11 0.39 -2.21 7.39
CA CYS A 11 -0.73 -1.49 7.96
C CYS A 11 -0.30 -0.92 9.32
N PRO A 12 -0.45 0.41 9.55
CA PRO A 12 -0.07 1.02 10.82
C PRO A 12 -1.01 0.62 11.97
N LEU A 13 -2.18 0.03 11.67
CA LEU A 13 -3.17 -0.35 12.68
C LEU A 13 -2.98 -1.79 13.16
N CYS A 14 -2.75 -2.74 12.26
CA CYS A 14 -2.68 -4.16 12.61
C CYS A 14 -1.34 -4.86 12.25
N GLY A 15 -0.42 -4.15 11.58
CA GLY A 15 0.91 -4.69 11.22
C GLY A 15 0.93 -5.67 10.05
N ASP A 16 -0.24 -6.00 9.47
CA ASP A 16 -0.37 -6.86 8.31
C ASP A 16 0.11 -6.17 7.02
N ARG A 17 0.26 -6.91 5.91
CA ARG A 17 0.70 -6.34 4.65
C ARG A 17 -0.43 -5.55 3.99
N LEU A 18 -0.06 -4.42 3.40
CA LEU A 18 -0.97 -3.65 2.56
C LEU A 18 -0.91 -4.18 1.13
N GLY A 19 -2.09 -4.42 0.55
CA GLY A 19 -2.25 -4.46 -0.89
C GLY A 19 -2.19 -3.05 -1.46
N PHE A 20 -1.88 -2.94 -2.75
CA PHE A 20 -1.90 -1.64 -3.44
C PHE A 20 -2.58 -1.74 -4.80
N GLU A 21 -3.17 -0.63 -5.21
CA GLU A 21 -3.72 -0.42 -6.54
C GLU A 21 -3.31 0.96 -7.03
N ILE A 22 -2.81 1.03 -8.27
CA ILE A 22 -2.49 2.31 -8.91
C ILE A 22 -3.80 2.89 -9.44
N LEU A 23 -4.21 4.03 -8.90
CA LEU A 23 -5.43 4.70 -9.33
C LEU A 23 -5.15 5.65 -10.51
N ASP A 24 -4.02 6.35 -10.45
CA ASP A 24 -3.58 7.29 -11.48
C ASP A 24 -2.04 7.32 -11.49
N ASP A 25 -1.44 6.77 -12.54
CA ASP A 25 0.02 6.70 -12.69
C ASP A 25 0.63 8.08 -12.99
N GLU A 26 -0.05 8.90 -13.82
CA GLU A 26 0.43 10.24 -14.19
C GLU A 26 0.53 11.17 -12.98
N ARG A 27 -0.31 10.95 -11.97
CA ARG A 27 -0.35 11.70 -10.72
C ARG A 27 0.31 10.97 -9.55
N PHE A 28 0.92 9.81 -9.78
CA PHE A 28 1.50 8.96 -8.74
C PHE A 28 0.52 8.66 -7.57
N LEU A 29 -0.76 8.49 -7.90
CA LEU A 29 -1.81 8.19 -6.94
C LEU A 29 -1.96 6.68 -6.77
N VAL A 30 -1.62 6.20 -5.58
CA VAL A 30 -1.69 4.78 -5.21
C VAL A 30 -2.58 4.63 -3.99
N ALA A 31 -3.56 3.74 -4.09
CA ALA A 31 -4.35 3.31 -2.95
C ALA A 31 -3.66 2.13 -2.26
N TRP A 32 -3.61 2.16 -0.93
CA TRP A 32 -3.13 1.09 -0.08
C TRP A 32 -4.29 0.59 0.77
N SER A 33 -4.55 -0.71 0.73
CA SER A 33 -5.66 -1.33 1.46
C SER A 33 -5.20 -2.49 2.34
N CYS A 34 -5.75 -2.58 3.55
CA CYS A 34 -5.57 -3.73 4.44
C CYS A 34 -6.83 -4.58 4.43
N VAL A 35 -6.72 -5.81 3.95
CA VAL A 35 -7.84 -6.78 3.92
C VAL A 35 -8.19 -7.33 5.31
N ILE A 36 -7.33 -7.12 6.31
CA ILE A 36 -7.53 -7.62 7.67
C ILE A 36 -8.38 -6.66 8.50
N CYS A 37 -8.10 -5.36 8.45
CA CYS A 37 -8.78 -4.36 9.29
C CYS A 37 -9.59 -3.33 8.49
N GLY A 38 -9.57 -3.38 7.16
CA GLY A 38 -10.31 -2.45 6.30
C GLY A 38 -9.69 -1.05 6.18
N ALA A 39 -8.47 -0.83 6.67
CA ALA A 39 -7.78 0.44 6.53
C ALA A 39 -7.46 0.75 5.07
N ILE A 40 -7.79 1.96 4.62
CA ILE A 40 -7.50 2.46 3.27
C ILE A 40 -6.78 3.80 3.41
N ARG A 41 -5.71 3.99 2.64
CA ARG A 41 -5.04 5.29 2.49
C ARG A 41 -4.56 5.48 1.06
N THR A 42 -4.46 6.72 0.61
CA THR A 42 -3.84 7.06 -0.68
C THR A 42 -2.50 7.75 -0.45
N THR A 43 -1.60 7.70 -1.44
CA THR A 43 -0.49 8.67 -1.51
C THR A 43 -1.08 10.02 -1.88
N GLU A 44 -1.40 10.84 -0.88
CA GLU A 44 -1.76 12.24 -1.14
C GLU A 44 -0.48 13.00 -1.54
N PRO A 45 -0.46 13.71 -2.68
CA PRO A 45 0.63 14.65 -2.97
C PRO A 45 0.59 15.78 -1.93
N ALA A 46 1.75 16.08 -1.33
CA ALA A 46 1.93 17.19 -0.40
C ALA A 46 1.82 18.56 -1.09
#